data_AF-A0AAV8HIF9-F1
#
_entry.id   AF-A0AAV8HIF9-F1
#
_cell.length_a   1.000
_cell.length_b   1.000
_cell.length_c   1.000
_cell.angle_alpha   90.00
_cell.angle_beta   90.00
_cell.angle_gamma   90.00
#
_symmetry.space_group_name_H-M   'P 1'
#
loop_
_entity.id
_entity.type
_entity.pdbx_description
1 polymer ?
#
loop_
_entity_poly.entity_id
_entity_poly.type
_entity_poly.pdbx_seq_one_letter_code
_entity_poly.pdbx_strand_id
1 'polypeptide(L)'
;MKLSIMVDKLNKELFGVKVVFAGLYDLFLDVVRNPKAYGFENSLMGCCGTGLFEEGILCNHKTLTCPDASKYVFWDAVHPTERMYQIIADYTVRTALSVFL
;
A
#
# COMPACT_ATOMS: atom_id res chain seq x y z
N MET A 1 -9.78 3.42 16.01
CA MET A 1 -9.83 4.00 14.65
C MET A 1 -11.27 3.93 14.12
N LYS A 2 -11.80 5.00 13.49
CA LYS A 2 -13.22 5.12 13.11
C LYS A 2 -13.72 3.96 12.23
N LEU A 3 -12.91 3.49 11.28
CA LEU A 3 -13.24 2.35 10.40
C LEU A 3 -13.46 1.04 11.15
N SER A 4 -12.59 0.70 12.10
CA SER A 4 -12.75 -0.53 12.90
C SER A 4 -14.08 -0.53 13.68
N ILE A 5 -14.46 0.62 14.25
CA ILE A 5 -15.74 0.75 14.98
C ILE A 5 -16.93 0.54 14.04
N MET A 6 -16.85 1.03 12.79
CA MET A 6 -17.89 0.79 11.79
C MET A 6 -17.95 -0.68 11.36
N VAL A 7 -16.81 -1.35 11.24
CA VAL A 7 -16.76 -2.81 10.97
C VAL A 7 -17.45 -3.59 12.09
N ASP A 8 -17.18 -3.26 13.35
CA ASP A 8 -17.84 -3.90 14.50
C ASP A 8 -19.35 -3.66 14.50
N LYS A 9 -19.79 -2.47 14.09
CA LYS A 9 -21.21 -2.13 13.95
C LYS A 9 -21.85 -2.97 12.84
N LEU A 10 -21.25 -3.03 11.66
CA LEU A 10 -21.78 -3.79 10.52
C LEU A 10 -21.89 -5.28 10.83
N ASN A 11 -20.92 -5.87 11.54
CA ASN A 11 -20.98 -7.26 11.99
C ASN A 11 -22.12 -7.54 12.98
N LYS A 12 -22.63 -6.52 13.69
CA LYS A 12 -23.81 -6.66 14.58
C LYS A 12 -25.13 -6.52 13.82
N GLU A 13 -25.15 -5.72 12.76
CA GLU A 13 -26.37 -5.38 12.02
C GLU A 13 -26.64 -6.33 10.84
N LEU A 14 -25.59 -6.89 10.23
CA LEU A 14 -25.70 -7.71 9.02
C LEU A 14 -25.51 -9.19 9.33
N PHE A 15 -26.61 -9.90 9.56
CA PHE A 15 -26.58 -11.34 9.77
C PHE A 15 -26.14 -12.08 8.49
N GLY A 16 -25.26 -13.06 8.63
CA GLY A 16 -24.72 -13.85 7.51
C GLY A 16 -23.59 -13.17 6.72
N VAL A 17 -23.21 -11.94 7.08
CA VAL A 17 -22.04 -11.25 6.51
C VAL A 17 -20.94 -11.20 7.56
N LYS A 18 -19.69 -11.42 7.13
CA LYS A 18 -18.50 -11.20 7.96
C LYS A 18 -17.68 -10.10 7.34
N VAL A 19 -17.62 -8.95 8.01
CA VAL A 19 -16.82 -7.79 7.60
C VAL A 19 -15.52 -7.79 8.38
N VAL A 20 -14.39 -7.67 7.69
CA VAL A 20 -13.06 -7.68 8.28
C VAL A 20 -12.35 -6.36 7.99
N PHE A 21 -11.74 -5.78 9.03
CA PHE A 21 -10.92 -4.59 8.89
C PHE A 21 -9.49 -4.98 8.47
N ALA A 22 -9.09 -4.64 7.24
CA ALA A 22 -7.72 -4.80 6.77
C ALA A 22 -6.87 -3.58 7.16
N GLY A 23 -6.24 -3.65 8.34
CA GLY A 23 -5.38 -2.57 8.85
C GLY A 23 -4.02 -2.52 8.15
N LEU A 24 -3.90 -1.68 7.12
CA LEU A 24 -2.67 -1.52 6.32
C LEU A 24 -1.81 -0.33 6.73
N TYR A 25 -2.35 0.60 7.53
CA TYR A 25 -1.66 1.85 7.85
C TYR A 25 -0.33 1.62 8.56
N ASP A 26 -0.32 0.75 9.56
CA ASP A 26 0.90 0.49 10.35
C ASP A 26 1.97 -0.21 9.51
N LEU A 27 1.58 -1.14 8.63
CA LEU A 27 2.49 -1.75 7.65
C LEU A 27 3.12 -0.69 6.74
N PHE A 28 2.30 0.17 6.14
CA PHE A 28 2.79 1.25 5.27
C PHE A 28 3.73 2.18 6.00
N LEU A 29 3.36 2.59 7.22
CA LEU A 29 4.15 3.51 8.02
C LEU A 29 5.51 2.90 8.39
N ASP A 30 5.55 1.60 8.71
CA ASP A 30 6.80 0.90 9.00
C ASP A 30 7.69 0.78 7.76
N VAL A 31 7.12 0.44 6.60
CA VAL A 31 7.87 0.41 5.32
C VAL A 31 8.43 1.79 4.97
N VAL A 32 7.67 2.86 5.15
CA VAL A 32 8.12 4.23 4.85
C VAL A 32 9.23 4.67 5.81
N ARG A 33 9.14 4.31 7.10
CA ARG A 33 10.14 4.67 8.12
C ARG A 33 11.39 3.80 8.04
N ASN A 34 11.25 2.54 7.65
CA ASN A 34 12.31 1.53 7.65
C ASN A 34 12.45 0.83 6.28
N PRO A 35 12.57 1.56 5.14
CA PRO A 35 12.48 0.97 3.80
C PRO A 35 13.50 -0.13 3.53
N LYS A 36 14.72 0.01 4.08
CA LYS A 36 15.79 -0.97 3.93
C LYS A 36 15.45 -2.33 4.52
N ALA A 37 14.65 -2.38 5.59
CA ALA A 37 14.22 -3.64 6.20
C ALA A 37 13.32 -4.46 5.25
N TYR A 38 12.70 -3.79 4.27
CA TYR A 38 11.81 -4.38 3.26
C TYR A 38 12.47 -4.50 1.88
N GLY A 39 13.75 -4.14 1.76
CA GLY A 39 14.49 -4.19 0.50
C GLY A 39 14.33 -2.95 -0.39
N PHE A 40 13.71 -1.88 0.11
CA PHE A 40 13.60 -0.60 -0.58
C PHE A 40 14.78 0.34 -0.23
N GLU A 41 15.13 1.18 -1.20
CA GLU A 41 16.17 2.22 -1.07
C GLU A 41 15.54 3.61 -0.95
N ASN A 42 14.35 3.83 -1.50
CA ASN A 42 13.66 5.12 -1.47
C ASN A 42 12.19 4.98 -1.06
N SER A 43 11.78 5.73 -0.03
CA SER A 43 10.41 5.83 0.46
C SER A 43 9.84 7.25 0.44
N LEU A 44 10.59 8.23 -0.06
CA LEU A 44 10.22 9.65 -0.02
C LEU A 44 9.81 10.21 -1.37
N MET A 45 10.29 9.61 -2.46
CA MET A 45 9.99 10.03 -3.83
C MET A 45 9.50 8.82 -4.64
N GLY A 46 8.61 9.09 -5.58
CA GLY A 46 8.23 8.13 -6.61
C GLY A 46 9.37 7.79 -7.57
N CYS A 47 9.26 6.65 -8.24
CA CYS A 47 10.15 6.26 -9.34
C CYS A 47 9.94 7.11 -10.61
N CYS A 48 8.73 7.65 -10.80
CA CYS A 48 8.33 8.36 -12.01
C CYS A 48 8.57 9.87 -11.93
N GLY A 49 9.19 10.45 -12.96
CA GLY A 49 9.46 11.88 -13.06
C GLY A 49 10.40 12.35 -11.95
N THR A 50 10.05 13.45 -11.29
CA THR A 50 10.72 13.88 -10.06
C THR A 50 10.30 13.06 -8.84
N GLY A 51 9.17 12.36 -8.93
CA GLY A 51 8.60 11.56 -7.86
C GLY A 51 7.94 12.38 -6.74
N LEU A 52 7.75 13.68 -6.94
CA LEU A 52 7.26 14.61 -5.92
C LEU A 52 5.82 15.08 -6.17
N PHE A 53 5.40 15.15 -7.43
CA PHE A 53 4.07 15.66 -7.81
C PHE A 53 3.50 14.97 -9.05
N GLU A 54 4.29 14.21 -9.79
CA GLU A 54 3.80 13.42 -10.91
C GLU A 54 2.84 12.34 -10.39
N GLU A 55 1.63 12.36 -10.92
CA GLU A 55 0.62 11.31 -10.74
C GLU A 55 -0.18 11.16 -12.04
N GLY A 56 -0.77 9.98 -12.25
CA GLY A 56 -1.69 9.73 -13.36
C GLY A 56 -1.13 10.15 -14.72
N ILE A 57 -1.72 11.17 -15.35
CA ILE A 57 -1.33 11.61 -16.70
C ILE A 57 0.10 12.18 -16.78
N LEU A 58 0.64 12.69 -15.67
CA LEU A 58 2.01 13.19 -15.58
C LEU A 58 3.05 12.06 -15.60
N CYS A 59 2.64 10.85 -15.20
CA CYS A 59 3.46 9.66 -15.29
C CYS A 59 3.05 8.81 -16.50
N ASN A 60 3.66 9.07 -17.66
CA ASN A 60 3.35 8.38 -18.91
C ASN A 60 4.62 7.89 -19.62
N HIS A 61 4.47 7.26 -20.78
CA HIS A 61 5.56 6.66 -21.55
C HIS A 61 6.69 7.63 -21.97
N LYS A 62 6.47 8.95 -21.89
CA LYS A 62 7.48 9.98 -22.17
C LYS A 62 8.19 10.49 -20.90
N THR A 63 7.66 10.17 -19.73
CA THR A 63 8.22 10.60 -18.44
C THR A 63 9.39 9.70 -18.10
N LEU A 64 10.50 10.31 -17.65
CA LEU A 64 11.65 9.54 -17.17
C LEU A 64 11.25 8.72 -15.94
N THR A 65 11.86 7.55 -15.78
CA THR A 65 11.64 6.66 -14.65
C THR A 65 12.97 6.28 -14.02
N CYS A 66 12.93 5.88 -12.75
CA CYS A 66 14.07 5.31 -12.07
C CYS A 66 14.52 3.99 -12.74
N PRO A 67 15.80 3.58 -12.63
CA PRO A 67 16.30 2.37 -13.28
C PRO A 67 15.71 1.06 -12.74
N ASP A 68 15.30 1.04 -11.47
CA ASP A 68 14.74 -0.13 -10.79
C ASP A 68 13.61 0.28 -9.83
N ALA A 69 12.36 0.13 -10.29
CA ALA A 69 11.18 0.45 -9.50
C ALA A 69 11.01 -0.48 -8.28
N SER A 70 11.63 -1.66 -8.26
CA SER A 70 11.53 -2.57 -7.09
C SER A 70 12.24 -2.02 -5.85
N LYS A 71 13.11 -1.01 -6.01
CA LYS A 71 13.81 -0.31 -4.93
C LYS A 71 13.03 0.88 -4.36
N TYR A 72 11.87 1.21 -4.92
CA TYR A 72 11.07 2.35 -4.50
C TYR A 72 9.76 1.87 -3.86
N VAL A 73 9.37 2.51 -2.76
CA VAL A 73 8.05 2.26 -2.14
C VAL A 73 6.94 2.79 -3.06
N PHE A 74 7.15 3.94 -3.69
CA PHE A 74 6.17 4.62 -4.54
C PHE A 74 6.56 4.60 -6.02
N TRP A 75 5.59 4.33 -6.88
CA TRP A 75 5.72 4.45 -8.33
C TRP A 75 5.69 5.91 -8.76
N ASP A 76 4.71 6.66 -8.27
CA ASP A 76 4.52 8.10 -8.52
C ASP A 76 4.42 8.85 -7.18
N ALA A 77 3.88 10.07 -7.13
CA ALA A 77 3.81 10.84 -5.89
C ALA A 77 2.92 10.21 -4.79
N VAL A 78 2.01 9.29 -5.13
CA VAL A 78 1.01 8.75 -4.18
C VAL A 78 0.77 7.25 -4.30
N HIS A 79 0.97 6.65 -5.48
CA HIS A 79 0.72 5.24 -5.73
C HIS A 79 1.95 4.38 -5.41
N PRO A 80 1.80 3.25 -4.71
CA PRO A 80 2.88 2.30 -4.47
C PRO A 80 3.42 1.64 -5.76
N THR A 81 4.65 1.16 -5.71
CA THR A 81 5.18 0.27 -6.76
C THR A 81 4.54 -1.11 -6.71
N GLU A 82 4.67 -1.88 -7.80
CA GLU A 82 4.26 -3.29 -7.81
C GLU A 82 4.87 -4.07 -6.64
N ARG A 83 6.15 -3.83 -6.34
CA ARG A 83 6.84 -4.49 -5.23
C ARG A 83 6.19 -4.19 -3.88
N MET A 84 5.80 -2.93 -3.64
CA MET A 84 5.09 -2.57 -2.42
C MET A 84 3.66 -3.18 -2.41
N TYR A 85 2.98 -3.23 -3.55
CA TYR A 85 1.70 -3.93 -3.66
C TYR A 85 1.78 -5.44 -3.37
N GLN A 86 2.87 -6.12 -3.74
CA GLN A 86 3.10 -7.52 -3.37
C GLN A 86 3.17 -7.70 -1.85
N ILE A 87 3.91 -6.82 -1.14
CA ILE A 87 4.01 -6.86 0.32
C ILE A 87 2.63 -6.64 0.97
N ILE A 88 1.86 -5.67 0.46
CA ILE A 88 0.50 -5.39 0.93
C ILE A 88 -0.39 -6.61 0.73
N ALA A 89 -0.38 -7.20 -0.46
CA ALA A 89 -1.20 -8.37 -0.79
C ALA A 89 -0.86 -9.55 0.13
N ASP A 90 0.42 -9.88 0.29
CA ASP A 90 0.87 -10.95 1.18
C ASP A 90 0.43 -10.71 2.63
N TYR A 91 0.58 -9.49 3.12
CA TYR A 91 0.15 -9.11 4.47
C TYR A 91 -1.38 -9.24 4.61
N THR A 92 -2.15 -8.72 3.66
CA THR A 92 -3.63 -8.82 3.67
C THR A 92 -4.09 -10.27 3.63
N VAL A 93 -3.47 -11.12 2.80
CA VAL A 93 -3.81 -12.54 2.73
C VAL A 93 -3.58 -13.23 4.07
N ARG A 94 -2.44 -12.97 4.72
CA ARG A 94 -2.07 -13.61 6.00
C ARG A 94 -2.89 -13.12 7.19
N THR A 95 -3.34 -11.86 7.17
CA THR A 95 -3.97 -11.23 8.34
C THR A 95 -5.48 -11.09 8.24
N ALA A 96 -5.98 -10.55 7.12
CA ALA A 96 -7.39 -10.23 6.95
C ALA A 96 -8.14 -11.32 6.18
N LEU A 97 -7.56 -11.86 5.10
CA LEU A 97 -8.22 -12.87 4.28
C LEU A 97 -8.24 -14.24 4.98
N SER A 98 -7.21 -14.57 5.75
CA SER A 98 -7.12 -15.81 6.53
C SER A 98 -8.28 -16.02 7.49
N VAL A 99 -9.01 -14.96 7.86
CA VAL A 99 -10.22 -15.02 8.69
C VAL A 99 -11.40 -15.72 7.98
N PHE A 100 -11.32 -15.87 6.66
CA PHE A 100 -12.34 -16.52 5.83
C PHE A 100 -11.93 -17.91 5.31
N LEU A 101 -10.68 -18.29 5.51
CA LEU A 101 -10.11 -19.58 5.12
C LEU A 101 -10.12 -20.53 6.32
#